data_AF-A0A810QJ95-F1
#
_entry.id   AF-A0A810QJ95-F1
#
_cell.length_a   1.000
_cell.length_b   1.000
_cell.length_c   1.000
_cell.angle_alpha   90.00
_cell.angle_beta   90.00
_cell.angle_gamma   90.00
#
_symmetry.space_group_name_H-M   'P 1'
#
loop_
_entity.id
_entity.type
_entity.pdbx_description
1 polymer ?
#
loop_
_entity_poly.entity_id
_entity_poly.type
_entity_poly.pdbx_seq_one_letter_code
_entity_poly.pdbx_strand_id
1 'polypeptide(L)'
;MGVGKTNRASPKSALGKTLYYLKEPSSYLGRVLEDGYLKLGNNLTGWSMKPFVIRRKNFLFANMPRGAQSSAVIYGMIETAKANDLDPYRYQT
;
A
#
# COMPACT_ATOMS: atom_id res chain seq x y z
N MET A 1 8.86 13.74 -30.91
CA MET A 1 7.70 13.15 -31.62
C MET A 1 6.47 13.22 -30.72
N GLY A 2 5.44 13.95 -31.16
CA GLY A 2 4.02 13.81 -30.76
C GLY A 2 3.63 13.94 -29.28
N VAL A 3 3.55 15.17 -28.74
CA VAL A 3 2.85 15.44 -27.48
C VAL A 3 1.34 15.26 -27.70
N GLY A 4 0.80 14.11 -27.29
CA GLY A 4 -0.65 13.85 -27.28
C GLY A 4 -1.35 14.77 -26.29
N LYS A 5 -1.99 15.83 -26.80
CA LYS A 5 -2.91 16.68 -26.03
C LYS A 5 -4.04 15.80 -25.45
N THR A 6 -4.23 15.81 -24.14
CA THR A 6 -5.42 15.24 -23.47
C THR A 6 -6.64 16.12 -23.73
N ASN A 7 -7.04 16.25 -25.00
CA ASN A 7 -8.02 17.23 -25.46
C ASN A 7 -9.47 16.70 -25.44
N ARG A 8 -9.72 15.54 -24.81
CA ARG A 8 -11.00 14.81 -24.91
C ARG A 8 -11.75 14.63 -23.58
N ALA A 9 -11.17 15.02 -22.45
CA ALA A 9 -11.84 14.94 -21.15
C ALA A 9 -11.71 16.28 -20.42
N SER A 10 -12.83 16.77 -19.89
CA SER A 10 -12.83 17.95 -19.02
C SER A 10 -11.94 17.69 -17.78
N PRO A 11 -11.02 18.61 -17.40
CA PRO A 11 -10.09 18.40 -16.29
C PRO A 11 -10.78 18.12 -14.95
N LYS A 12 -12.03 18.60 -14.78
CA LYS A 12 -12.82 18.40 -13.56
C LYS A 12 -13.62 17.10 -13.55
N SER A 13 -13.74 16.42 -14.69
CA SER A 13 -14.42 15.11 -14.78
C SER A 13 -13.62 14.04 -14.03
N ALA A 14 -14.31 13.01 -13.53
CA ALA A 14 -13.68 11.84 -12.91
C ALA A 14 -12.61 11.23 -13.84
N LEU A 15 -12.89 11.14 -15.14
CA LEU A 15 -11.95 10.67 -16.14
C LEU A 15 -10.73 11.59 -16.31
N GLY A 16 -10.94 12.92 -16.26
CA GLY A 16 -9.85 13.89 -16.33
C GLY A 16 -8.89 13.76 -15.15
N LYS A 17 -9.44 13.56 -13.94
CA LYS A 17 -8.64 13.29 -12.73
C LYS A 17 -7.88 11.96 -12.84
N THR A 18 -8.54 10.88 -13.25
CA THR A 18 -7.88 9.57 -13.41
C THR A 18 -6.74 9.64 -14.44
N LEU A 19 -6.95 10.29 -15.59
CA LEU A 19 -5.91 10.46 -16.60
C LEU A 19 -4.74 11.33 -16.09
N TYR A 20 -5.03 12.34 -15.29
CA TYR A 20 -4.00 13.14 -14.64
C TYR A 20 -3.18 12.31 -13.64
N TYR A 21 -3.86 11.54 -12.78
CA TYR A 21 -3.21 10.64 -11.81
C TYR A 21 -2.39 9.53 -12.48
N LEU A 22 -2.83 9.01 -13.63
CA LEU A 22 -2.10 7.98 -14.38
C LEU A 22 -0.86 8.53 -15.12
N LYS A 23 -0.79 9.86 -15.32
CA LYS A 23 0.31 10.50 -16.06
C LYS A 23 1.61 10.52 -15.25
N GLU A 24 1.53 10.77 -13.94
CA GLU A 24 2.68 10.86 -13.04
C GLU A 24 3.47 9.54 -12.91
N PRO A 25 2.85 8.37 -12.67
CA PRO A 25 3.56 7.10 -12.49
C PRO A 25 3.76 6.31 -13.80
N SER A 26 3.67 6.94 -14.98
CA SER A 26 3.73 6.24 -16.27
C SER A 26 4.98 5.36 -16.45
N SER A 27 6.12 5.75 -15.86
CA SER A 27 7.35 4.96 -15.83
C SER A 27 7.28 3.74 -14.90
N TYR A 28 6.57 3.81 -13.78
CA TYR A 28 6.36 2.68 -12.88
C TYR A 28 5.38 1.66 -13.49
N LEU A 29 4.30 2.15 -14.11
CA LEU A 29 3.35 1.28 -14.80
C LEU A 29 4.00 0.52 -15.96
N GLY A 30 4.90 1.15 -16.71
CA GLY A 30 5.68 0.50 -17.77
C GLY A 30 6.57 -0.63 -17.26
N ARG A 31 7.24 -0.43 -16.12
CA ARG A 31 8.12 -1.46 -15.51
C ARG A 31 7.38 -2.72 -15.10
N VAL A 32 6.12 -2.61 -14.68
CA VAL A 32 5.31 -3.80 -14.37
C VAL A 32 4.92 -4.59 -15.63
N LEU A 33 4.92 -3.95 -16.80
CA LEU A 33 4.74 -4.63 -18.08
C LEU A 33 6.03 -5.26 -18.59
N GLU A 34 7.19 -4.70 -18.21
CA GLU A 34 8.52 -5.21 -18.54
C GLU A 34 8.95 -6.38 -17.64
N ASP A 35 8.53 -6.38 -16.38
CA ASP A 35 8.89 -7.37 -15.37
C ASP A 35 7.63 -8.07 -14.81
N GLY A 36 7.42 -9.31 -15.26
CA GLY A 36 6.29 -10.16 -14.83
C GLY A 36 6.35 -10.64 -13.38
N TYR A 37 7.46 -10.41 -12.66
CA TYR A 37 7.55 -10.70 -11.23
C TYR A 37 6.89 -9.61 -10.38
N LEU A 38 6.67 -8.41 -10.92
CA LEU A 38 5.99 -7.33 -10.23
C LEU A 38 4.47 -7.59 -10.20
N LYS A 39 3.92 -7.70 -8.99
CA LYS A 39 2.46 -7.86 -8.82
C LYS A 39 1.77 -6.49 -9.01
N LEU A 40 0.90 -6.39 -10.02
CA LEU A 40 0.04 -5.22 -10.26
C LEU A 40 -0.98 -4.97 -9.13
N GLY A 41 -1.37 -6.04 -8.42
CA GLY A 41 -2.42 -5.99 -7.41
C GLY A 41 -1.88 -5.67 -6.01
N ASN A 42 -2.64 -4.87 -5.26
CA ASN A 42 -2.35 -4.56 -3.85
C ASN A 42 -2.88 -5.60 -2.86
N ASN A 43 -3.40 -6.74 -3.33
CA ASN A 43 -4.12 -7.70 -2.49
C ASN A 43 -3.25 -8.21 -1.33
N LEU A 44 -1.95 -8.47 -1.59
CA LEU A 44 -0.99 -8.87 -0.55
C LEU A 44 -0.78 -7.77 0.48
N THR A 45 -0.53 -6.54 0.03
CA THR A 45 -0.38 -5.38 0.91
C THR A 45 -1.62 -5.16 1.76
N GLY A 46 -2.82 -5.28 1.17
CA GLY A 46 -4.08 -5.20 1.87
C GLY A 46 -4.26 -6.31 2.90
N TRP A 47 -3.88 -7.55 2.58
CA TRP A 47 -3.89 -8.68 3.52
C TRP A 47 -2.94 -8.46 4.70
N SER A 48 -1.70 -8.02 4.47
CA SER A 48 -0.73 -7.73 5.54
C SER A 48 -1.18 -6.57 6.45
N MET A 49 -1.94 -5.60 5.93
CA MET A 49 -2.44 -4.46 6.71
C MET A 49 -3.74 -4.76 7.49
N LYS A 50 -4.54 -5.74 7.05
CA LYS A 50 -5.83 -6.09 7.67
C LYS A 50 -5.74 -6.37 9.19
N PRO A 51 -4.79 -7.17 9.69
CA PRO A 51 -4.67 -7.45 11.12
C PRO A 51 -4.52 -6.18 11.97
N PHE A 52 -3.76 -5.20 11.48
CA PHE A 52 -3.56 -3.93 12.15
C PHE A 52 -4.84 -3.08 12.16
N VAL A 53 -5.50 -2.94 11.01
CA VAL A 53 -6.73 -2.14 10.87
C VAL A 53 -7.86 -2.70 11.73
N ILE A 54 -8.03 -4.02 11.76
CA ILE A 54 -9.04 -4.69 12.59
C ILE A 54 -8.75 -4.44 14.07
N ARG A 55 -7.50 -4.59 14.51
CA ARG A 55 -7.15 -4.41 15.92
C ARG A 55 -7.19 -2.95 16.37
N ARG A 56 -6.91 -2.00 15.48
CA ARG A 56 -7.05 -0.56 15.76
C ARG A 56 -8.48 -0.19 16.16
N LYS A 57 -9.50 -0.88 15.65
CA LYS A 57 -10.90 -0.69 16.08
C LYS A 57 -11.10 -1.02 17.57
N ASN A 58 -10.28 -1.90 18.14
CA ASN A 58 -10.32 -2.25 19.57
C ASN A 58 -9.44 -1.33 20.44
N PHE A 59 -8.71 -0.38 19.86
CA PHE A 59 -7.87 0.57 20.58
C PHE A 59 -8.63 1.85 20.94
N LEU A 60 -9.82 1.68 21.55
CA LEU A 60 -10.78 2.77 21.82
C LEU A 60 -10.20 3.93 22.66
N PHE A 61 -9.12 3.68 23.41
CA PHE A 61 -8.46 4.67 24.28
C PHE A 61 -7.01 4.99 23.90
N ALA A 62 -6.46 4.39 22.84
CA ALA A 62 -5.08 4.65 22.42
C ALA A 62 -5.03 5.81 21.40
N ASN A 63 -5.14 7.05 21.89
CA ASN A 63 -5.16 8.24 21.04
C ASN A 63 -3.78 8.94 20.92
N MET A 64 -2.70 8.31 21.39
CA MET A 64 -1.37 8.92 21.34
C MET A 64 -0.61 8.51 20.06
N PRO A 65 -0.06 9.46 19.28
CA PRO A 65 0.71 9.15 18.07
C PRO A 65 1.90 8.20 18.31
N ARG A 66 2.54 8.31 19.48
CA ARG A 66 3.63 7.41 19.89
C ARG A 66 3.16 5.96 20.03
N GLY A 67 1.98 5.72 20.60
CA GLY A 67 1.39 4.38 20.69
C GLY A 67 1.02 3.79 19.33
N ALA A 68 0.59 4.63 18.39
CA ALA A 68 0.35 4.22 17.00
C ALA A 68 1.66 3.83 16.29
N GLN A 69 2.76 4.55 16.52
CA GLN A 69 4.07 4.21 15.98
C GLN A 69 4.61 2.91 16.57
N SER A 70 4.61 2.76 17.90
CA SER A 70 5.10 1.53 18.55
C SER A 70 4.31 0.31 18.11
N SER A 71 2.99 0.42 18.00
CA SER A 71 2.16 -0.68 17.51
C SER A 71 2.47 -1.00 16.04
N ALA A 72 2.64 0.00 15.17
CA ALA A 72 3.02 -0.23 13.77
C ALA A 72 4.36 -1.00 13.64
N VAL A 73 5.35 -0.68 14.48
CA VAL A 73 6.64 -1.40 14.50
C VAL A 73 6.45 -2.85 14.91
N ILE A 74 5.69 -3.12 15.98
CA ILE A 74 5.48 -4.49 16.47
C ILE A 74 4.71 -5.34 15.45
N TYR A 75 3.62 -4.81 14.86
CA TYR A 75 2.91 -5.53 13.80
C TYR A 75 3.79 -5.73 12.57
N GLY A 76 4.61 -4.74 12.21
CA GLY A 76 5.59 -4.88 11.13
C GLY A 76 6.57 -6.03 11.37
N MET A 77 7.10 -6.17 12.59
CA MET A 77 7.99 -7.28 12.94
C MET A 77 7.29 -8.64 12.87
N ILE A 78 6.07 -8.75 13.38
CA ILE A 78 5.29 -9.99 13.35
C ILE A 78 4.95 -10.39 11.90
N GLU A 79 4.49 -9.46 11.08
CA GLU A 79 4.16 -9.74 9.68
C GLU A 79 5.42 -10.07 8.86
N THR A 80 6.56 -9.45 9.17
CA THR A 80 7.85 -9.80 8.54
C THR A 80 8.30 -11.20 8.95
N ALA A 81 8.17 -11.58 10.22
CA ALA A 81 8.49 -12.93 10.67
C ALA A 81 7.62 -13.98 9.98
N LYS A 82 6.30 -13.75 9.89
CA LYS A 82 5.38 -14.61 9.13
C LYS A 82 5.73 -14.71 7.65
N ALA A 83 6.12 -13.60 7.02
CA ALA A 83 6.51 -13.59 5.61
C ALA A 83 7.81 -14.38 5.33
N ASN A 84 8.62 -14.66 6.35
CA ASN A 84 9.84 -15.46 6.28
C ASN A 84 9.67 -16.87 6.88
N ASP A 85 8.44 -17.34 7.10
CA ASP A 85 8.14 -18.64 7.74
C ASP A 85 8.79 -18.81 9.14
N LEU A 86 9.06 -17.71 9.83
CA LEU A 86 9.58 -17.69 11.20
C LEU A 86 8.44 -17.63 12.19
N ASP A 87 8.50 -18.47 13.23
CA ASP A 87 7.56 -18.42 14.35
C ASP A 87 7.81 -17.15 15.20
N PRO A 88 6.92 -16.15 15.19
CA PRO A 88 7.11 -14.92 15.96
C PRO A 88 7.04 -15.17 17.48
N TYR A 89 6.48 -16.30 17.93
CA TYR A 89 6.39 -16.64 19.34
C TYR A 89 7.71 -17.15 19.92
N ARG A 90 8.62 -17.65 19.08
CA ARG A 90 9.97 -18.07 19.51
C ARG A 90 10.87 -16.91 19.97
N TYR A 91 10.52 -15.67 19.62
CA TYR A 91 11.35 -14.49 19.86
C TYR A 91 10.73 -13.49 20.85
N GLN A 92 9.70 -13.90 21.60
CA GLN A 92 9.03 -13.09 22.64
C GLN A 92 9.53 -13.42 24.07
N THR A 93 10.72 -14.02 24.20
CA THR A 93 11.39 -14.27 25.50
C THR A 93 12.42 -13.19 25.75
#